data_AF-A0A3E0DAE8-F1
#
_entry.id   AF-A0A3E0DAE8-F1
#
_cell.length_a   1.000
_cell.length_b   1.000
_cell.length_c   1.000
_cell.angle_alpha   90.00
_cell.angle_beta   90.00
_cell.angle_gamma   90.00
#
_symmetry.space_group_name_H-M   'P 1'
#
loop_
_entity.id
_entity.type
_entity.pdbx_description
1 polymer ?
#
loop_
_entity_poly.entity_id
_entity_poly.type
_entity_poly.pdbx_seq_one_letter_code
_entity_poly.pdbx_strand_id
1 'polypeptide(L)'
;MKNLRTPFALSLVVALSLACSSKSTEDHSQMENADNHEMHEATDNESITESSKTIVFKEESTTQIFNAYLALKDALVETDGTKANEEAKKLESLLANEKYNSIKVDVQKISESTDPTIQRESFVSLSEQMTELA
;
A
#
# COMPACT_ATOMS: atom_id res chain seq x y z
N MET A 1 29.58 10.28 -45.57
CA MET A 1 29.78 11.73 -45.44
C MET A 1 28.61 12.33 -44.67
N LYS A 2 28.92 13.02 -43.57
CA LYS A 2 28.18 14.18 -43.02
C LYS A 2 26.83 13.90 -42.31
N ASN A 3 26.95 13.59 -41.02
CA ASN A 3 26.35 14.25 -39.84
C ASN A 3 25.11 15.15 -40.07
N LEU A 4 24.06 14.95 -39.26
CA LEU A 4 23.26 16.04 -38.65
C LEU A 4 22.35 15.44 -37.56
N ARG A 5 22.77 15.50 -36.29
CA ARG A 5 22.42 16.51 -35.29
C ARG A 5 20.96 16.41 -34.81
N THR A 6 20.85 15.94 -33.58
CA THR A 6 19.73 16.12 -32.65
C THR A 6 19.32 17.60 -32.52
N PRO A 7 18.02 17.83 -32.29
CA PRO A 7 17.55 18.83 -31.32
C PRO A 7 16.63 18.14 -30.30
N PHE A 8 17.02 17.96 -29.04
CA PHE A 8 16.83 18.89 -27.92
C PHE A 8 15.54 19.72 -27.93
N ALA A 9 14.77 19.50 -26.85
CA ALA A 9 13.82 20.39 -26.18
C ALA A 9 12.43 20.61 -26.79
N LEU A 10 11.43 20.03 -26.13
CA LEU A 10 10.31 20.85 -25.65
C LEU A 10 9.89 20.36 -24.25
N SER A 11 10.35 21.10 -23.25
CA SER A 11 9.95 20.98 -21.85
C SER A 11 8.48 21.38 -21.73
N LEU A 12 7.62 20.46 -21.32
CA LEU A 12 6.23 20.75 -20.96
C LEU A 12 6.17 20.93 -19.44
N VAL A 13 6.21 22.19 -19.00
CA VAL A 13 6.03 22.56 -17.59
C VAL A 13 4.55 22.42 -17.25
N VAL A 14 4.19 21.37 -16.51
CA VAL A 14 2.86 21.23 -15.90
C VAL A 14 2.88 22.00 -14.58
N ALA A 15 2.28 23.18 -14.56
CA ALA A 15 2.03 23.92 -13.33
C ALA A 15 0.85 23.26 -12.58
N LEU A 16 1.14 22.57 -11.48
CA LEU A 16 0.12 22.19 -10.49
C LEU A 16 -0.02 23.33 -9.48
N SER A 17 -1.14 24.05 -9.54
CA SER A 17 -1.59 24.92 -8.44
C SER A 17 -2.90 24.38 -7.88
N LEU A 18 -2.80 23.41 -6.96
CA LEU A 18 -3.85 23.12 -6.00
C LEU A 18 -3.63 24.03 -4.79
N ALA A 19 -4.20 25.24 -4.87
CA ALA A 19 -4.34 26.10 -3.70
C ALA A 19 -5.53 25.58 -2.87
N CYS A 20 -5.26 24.71 -1.90
CA CYS A 20 -6.16 24.50 -0.78
C CYS A 20 -6.18 25.78 0.07
N SER A 21 -7.18 26.62 -0.16
CA SER A 21 -7.48 27.76 0.71
C SER A 21 -8.32 27.25 1.88
N SER A 22 -7.68 27.00 3.00
CA SER A 22 -8.32 26.89 4.31
C SER A 22 -8.90 28.25 4.68
N LYS A 23 -10.22 28.40 4.54
CA LYS A 23 -10.96 29.53 5.10
C LYS A 23 -11.44 29.19 6.50
N SER A 24 -10.70 29.68 7.49
CA SER A 24 -11.14 29.86 8.87
C SER A 24 -11.34 31.35 9.13
N THR A 25 -12.54 31.72 9.61
CA THR A 25 -12.95 32.95 10.33
C THR A 25 -14.49 32.96 10.31
N GLU A 26 -15.29 33.17 11.35
CA GLU A 26 -15.17 33.58 12.77
C GLU A 26 -16.57 33.27 13.37
N ASP A 27 -16.67 32.85 14.63
CA ASP A 27 -17.54 33.58 15.58
C ASP A 27 -17.13 33.27 17.03
N HIS A 28 -16.95 34.33 17.79
CA HIS A 28 -16.54 34.35 19.18
C HIS A 28 -17.79 34.57 20.02
N SER A 29 -18.35 33.49 20.58
CA SER A 29 -19.25 33.59 21.73
C SER A 29 -18.79 32.64 22.83
N GLN A 30 -18.05 33.26 23.73
CA GLN A 30 -17.86 32.92 25.13
C GLN A 30 -19.10 32.27 25.76
N MET A 31 -18.98 31.01 26.15
CA MET A 31 -19.71 30.49 27.31
C MET A 31 -18.76 29.57 28.06
N GLU A 32 -18.32 30.05 29.23
CA GLU A 32 -17.69 29.25 30.26
C GLU A 32 -18.59 28.07 30.59
N ASN A 33 -18.06 26.86 30.45
CA ASN A 33 -18.40 25.83 31.41
C ASN A 33 -17.16 24.97 31.66
N ALA A 34 -16.82 24.89 32.93
CA ALA A 34 -15.70 24.16 33.45
C ALA A 34 -15.92 22.66 33.24
N ASP A 35 -15.02 22.02 32.50
CA ASP A 35 -14.72 20.61 32.70
C ASP A 35 -13.20 20.44 32.54
N ASN A 36 -12.59 20.38 33.70
CA ASN A 36 -11.23 19.96 33.98
C ASN A 36 -11.04 18.48 33.63
N HIS A 37 -10.74 18.17 32.36
CA HIS A 37 -10.13 16.90 32.02
C HIS A 37 -8.62 17.09 31.80
N GLU A 38 -7.88 16.88 32.88
CA GLU A 38 -6.44 16.58 32.84
C GLU A 38 -6.22 15.34 31.98
N MET A 39 -5.89 15.53 30.69
CA MET A 39 -5.32 14.47 29.88
C MET A 39 -3.81 14.50 30.12
N HIS A 40 -3.40 13.62 31.03
CA HIS A 40 -2.01 13.26 31.30
C HIS A 40 -1.20 13.15 30.00
N GLU A 41 -0.08 13.85 29.93
CA GLU A 41 1.06 13.46 29.12
C GLU A 41 1.41 12.01 29.45
N ALA A 42 1.15 11.09 28.52
CA ALA A 42 1.90 9.86 28.39
C ALA A 42 2.74 10.00 27.14
N THR A 43 3.99 10.39 27.35
CA THR A 43 5.07 10.39 26.38
C THR A 43 5.47 8.94 26.06
N ASP A 44 4.55 8.16 25.50
CA ASP A 44 4.89 6.83 25.00
C ASP A 44 5.20 6.97 23.52
N ASN A 45 6.48 7.29 23.26
CA ASN A 45 7.17 6.96 22.03
C ASN A 45 7.32 5.43 21.93
N GLU A 46 6.21 4.70 21.97
CA GLU A 46 6.14 3.33 21.51
C GLU A 46 6.06 3.39 19.99
N SER A 47 7.22 3.24 19.37
CA SER A 47 7.28 2.64 18.04
C SER A 47 6.47 1.35 18.10
N ILE A 48 5.23 1.41 17.60
CA ILE A 48 4.42 0.24 17.30
C ILE A 48 5.19 -0.49 16.20
N THR A 49 6.17 -1.28 16.61
CA THR A 49 6.72 -2.32 15.78
C THR A 49 5.64 -3.38 15.75
N GLU A 50 4.74 -3.30 14.77
CA GLU A 50 3.75 -4.35 14.52
C GLU A 50 4.52 -5.65 14.36
N SER A 51 4.53 -6.45 15.43
CA SER A 51 5.16 -7.76 15.44
C SER A 51 4.46 -8.59 14.39
N SER A 52 5.13 -8.83 13.26
CA SER A 52 4.66 -9.64 12.14
C SER A 52 4.38 -11.06 12.65
N LYS A 53 3.15 -11.29 13.11
CA LYS A 53 2.76 -12.56 13.71
C LYS A 53 2.57 -13.55 12.57
N THR A 54 3.51 -14.49 12.42
CA THR A 54 3.38 -15.59 11.47
C THR A 54 2.08 -16.33 11.73
N ILE A 55 1.21 -16.40 10.73
CA ILE A 55 -0.04 -17.17 10.82
C ILE A 55 0.30 -18.63 10.52
N VAL A 56 -0.32 -19.56 11.25
CA VAL A 56 -0.17 -21.01 11.04
C VAL A 56 -1.55 -21.63 10.89
N PHE A 57 -1.78 -22.27 9.75
CA PHE A 57 -2.97 -23.07 9.46
C PHE A 57 -2.65 -24.56 9.56
N LYS A 58 -3.69 -25.40 9.58
CA LYS A 58 -3.54 -26.86 9.55
C LYS A 58 -2.79 -27.34 8.30
N GLU A 59 -3.04 -26.71 7.16
CA GLU A 59 -2.37 -27.00 5.91
C GLU A 59 -1.15 -26.09 5.73
N GLU A 60 0.01 -26.69 5.47
CA GLU A 60 1.27 -25.96 5.26
C GLU A 60 1.19 -25.05 4.02
N SER A 61 0.59 -25.53 2.94
CA SER A 61 0.42 -24.74 1.71
C SER A 61 -0.41 -23.47 1.94
N THR A 62 -1.51 -23.56 2.70
CA THR A 62 -2.32 -22.40 3.07
C THR A 62 -1.52 -21.42 3.93
N THR A 63 -0.71 -21.94 4.86
CA THR A 63 0.18 -21.14 5.70
C THR A 63 1.18 -20.34 4.87
N GLN A 64 1.85 -20.98 3.92
CA GLN A 64 2.82 -20.32 3.05
C GLN A 64 2.16 -19.23 2.19
N ILE A 65 1.00 -19.52 1.61
CA ILE A 65 0.26 -18.57 0.77
C ILE A 65 -0.19 -17.36 1.58
N PHE A 66 -0.78 -17.56 2.76
CA PHE A 66 -1.24 -16.46 3.60
C PHE A 66 -0.08 -15.61 4.12
N ASN A 67 1.04 -16.23 4.52
CA ASN A 67 2.20 -15.48 4.97
C ASN A 67 2.82 -14.66 3.82
N ALA A 68 2.87 -15.21 2.60
CA ALA A 68 3.31 -14.45 1.42
C ALA A 68 2.34 -13.30 1.06
N TYR A 69 1.03 -13.53 1.17
CA TYR A 69 0.02 -12.47 1.01
C TYR A 69 0.17 -11.35 2.04
N LEU A 70 0.45 -11.69 3.30
CA LEU A 70 0.68 -10.69 4.35
C LEU A 70 1.99 -9.94 4.14
N ALA A 71 3.08 -10.62 3.79
CA ALA A 71 4.34 -9.96 3.47
C ALA A 71 4.18 -8.99 2.28
N LEU A 72 3.40 -9.37 1.28
CA LEU A 72 3.03 -8.49 0.18
C LEU A 72 2.24 -7.26 0.68
N LYS A 73 1.22 -7.48 1.52
CA LYS A 73 0.44 -6.38 2.13
C LYS A 73 1.35 -5.42 2.90
N ASP A 74 2.25 -5.94 3.72
CA ASP A 74 3.16 -5.15 4.55
C ASP A 74 4.07 -4.27 3.68
N ALA A 75 4.64 -4.83 2.61
CA ALA A 75 5.43 -4.07 1.65
C ALA A 75 4.62 -2.94 0.97
N LEU A 76 3.35 -3.18 0.66
CA LEU A 76 2.46 -2.16 0.09
C LEU A 76 2.09 -1.06 1.08
N VAL A 77 1.93 -1.40 2.36
CA VAL A 77 1.71 -0.43 3.45
C VAL A 77 2.96 0.44 3.64
N GLU A 78 4.15 -0.17 3.57
CA GLU A 78 5.44 0.52 3.59
C GLU A 78 5.70 1.39 2.34
N THR A 79 4.86 1.26 1.30
CA THR A 79 5.07 1.92 -0.01
C THR A 79 6.37 1.47 -0.71
N ASP A 80 6.90 0.29 -0.35
CA ASP A 80 8.08 -0.28 -0.98
C ASP A 80 7.65 -1.10 -2.21
N GLY A 81 7.63 -0.44 -3.37
CA GLY A 81 7.19 -1.06 -4.61
C GLY A 81 8.13 -2.18 -5.10
N THR A 82 9.43 -2.12 -4.77
CA THR A 82 10.37 -3.19 -5.13
C THR A 82 10.15 -4.42 -4.25
N LYS A 83 10.01 -4.24 -2.95
CA LYS A 83 9.70 -5.33 -2.03
C LYS A 83 8.34 -5.95 -2.34
N ALA A 84 7.32 -5.14 -2.62
CA ALA A 84 6.01 -5.64 -3.02
C ALA A 84 6.07 -6.48 -4.31
N ASN A 85 6.87 -6.05 -5.30
CA ASN A 85 7.13 -6.83 -6.50
C ASN A 85 7.74 -8.20 -6.19
N GLU A 86 8.74 -8.25 -5.32
CA GLU A 86 9.43 -9.47 -4.92
C GLU A 86 8.52 -10.42 -4.13
N GLU A 87 7.76 -9.91 -3.16
CA GLU A 87 6.80 -10.71 -2.38
C GLU A 87 5.66 -11.23 -3.26
N ALA A 88 5.20 -10.46 -4.25
CA ALA A 88 4.21 -10.93 -5.23
C ALA A 88 4.74 -12.08 -6.09
N LYS A 89 6.00 -12.06 -6.52
CA LYS A 89 6.63 -13.20 -7.23
C LYS A 89 6.69 -14.45 -6.37
N LYS A 90 6.99 -14.29 -5.07
CA LYS A 90 6.97 -15.42 -4.13
C LYS A 90 5.56 -15.97 -3.99
N LEU A 91 4.56 -15.11 -3.81
CA LEU A 91 3.16 -15.51 -3.76
C LEU A 91 2.75 -16.25 -5.04
N GLU A 92 3.05 -15.70 -6.22
CA GLU A 92 2.75 -16.29 -7.53
C GLU A 92 3.25 -17.74 -7.65
N SER A 93 4.48 -18.00 -7.19
CA SER A 93 5.09 -19.34 -7.22
C SER A 93 4.35 -20.38 -6.37
N LEU A 94 3.60 -19.94 -5.35
CA LEU A 94 2.83 -20.80 -4.45
C LEU A 94 1.42 -21.10 -5.01
N LEU A 95 0.93 -20.33 -5.99
CA LEU A 95 -0.41 -20.46 -6.54
C LEU A 95 -0.52 -21.57 -7.61
N ALA A 96 0.14 -22.71 -7.43
CA ALA A 96 0.12 -23.77 -8.45
C ALA A 96 -1.27 -24.43 -8.66
N ASN A 97 -2.12 -24.42 -7.63
CA ASN A 97 -3.44 -25.07 -7.67
C ASN A 97 -4.47 -24.22 -8.45
N GLU A 98 -5.31 -24.87 -9.25
CA GLU A 98 -6.37 -24.23 -10.03
C GLU A 98 -7.38 -23.44 -9.19
N LYS A 99 -7.57 -23.82 -7.92
CA LYS A 99 -8.44 -23.08 -6.99
C LYS A 99 -8.01 -21.63 -6.78
N TYR A 100 -6.77 -21.28 -7.11
CA TYR A 100 -6.23 -19.94 -7.00
C TYR A 100 -6.19 -19.17 -8.32
N ASN A 101 -6.79 -19.71 -9.40
CA ASN A 101 -6.73 -19.07 -10.72
C ASN A 101 -7.38 -17.69 -10.75
N SER A 102 -8.36 -17.42 -9.88
CA SER A 102 -8.99 -16.09 -9.75
C SER A 102 -7.97 -15.02 -9.37
N ILE A 103 -7.16 -15.28 -8.35
CA ILE A 103 -6.21 -14.31 -7.81
C ILE A 103 -4.91 -14.16 -8.61
N LYS A 104 -4.56 -15.12 -9.48
CA LYS A 104 -3.28 -15.13 -10.22
C LYS A 104 -3.04 -13.86 -11.04
N VAL A 105 -4.07 -13.38 -11.72
CA VAL A 105 -3.94 -12.22 -12.61
C VAL A 105 -3.52 -10.98 -11.83
N ASP A 106 -4.11 -10.74 -10.66
CA ASP A 106 -3.78 -9.57 -9.87
C ASP A 106 -2.42 -9.72 -9.17
N VAL A 107 -2.07 -10.92 -8.71
CA VAL A 107 -0.71 -11.20 -8.21
C VAL A 107 0.33 -10.93 -9.29
N GLN A 108 0.09 -11.35 -10.53
CA GLN A 108 0.99 -11.12 -11.66
C GLN A 108 1.14 -9.61 -11.98
N LYS A 109 0.06 -8.83 -11.99
CA LYS A 109 0.14 -7.37 -12.19
C LYS A 109 1.04 -6.70 -11.14
N ILE A 110 0.97 -7.16 -9.89
CA ILE A 110 1.81 -6.66 -8.81
C ILE A 110 3.27 -7.12 -9.01
N SER A 111 3.47 -8.37 -9.43
CA SER A 111 4.79 -8.98 -9.68
C SER A 111 5.52 -8.43 -10.92
N GLU A 112 4.81 -7.73 -11.80
CA GLU A 112 5.34 -7.07 -13.00
C GLU A 112 5.56 -5.55 -12.84
N SER A 113 5.06 -4.95 -11.76
CA SER A 113 5.15 -3.51 -11.49
C SER A 113 6.02 -3.22 -10.27
N THR A 114 6.64 -2.04 -10.23
CA THR A 114 7.23 -1.44 -9.02
C THR A 114 6.58 -0.11 -8.65
N ASP A 115 5.50 0.28 -9.33
CA ASP A 115 4.72 1.48 -9.01
C ASP A 115 3.69 1.16 -7.90
N PRO A 116 3.83 1.74 -6.70
CA PRO A 116 2.92 1.45 -5.58
C PRO A 116 1.45 1.75 -5.87
N THR A 117 1.15 2.67 -6.80
CA THR A 117 -0.24 2.99 -7.19
C THR A 117 -0.85 1.81 -7.92
N ILE A 118 -0.18 1.34 -8.99
CA ILE A 118 -0.60 0.19 -9.80
C ILE A 118 -0.71 -1.06 -8.94
N GLN A 119 0.27 -1.27 -8.05
CA GLN A 119 0.30 -2.43 -7.17
C GLN A 119 -0.87 -2.41 -6.16
N ARG A 120 -1.19 -1.25 -5.57
CA ARG A 120 -2.32 -1.11 -4.64
C ARG A 120 -3.67 -1.32 -5.32
N GLU A 121 -3.87 -0.77 -6.52
CA GLU A 121 -5.09 -1.01 -7.29
C GLU A 121 -5.32 -2.49 -7.56
N SER A 122 -4.26 -3.20 -7.96
CA SER A 122 -4.32 -4.67 -8.15
C SER A 122 -4.51 -5.41 -6.83
N PHE A 123 -3.90 -4.93 -5.74
CA PHE A 123 -4.02 -5.54 -4.42
C PHE A 123 -5.44 -5.43 -3.84
N VAL A 124 -6.20 -4.37 -4.15
CA VAL A 124 -7.62 -4.27 -3.74
C VAL A 124 -8.42 -5.45 -4.29
N SER A 125 -8.34 -5.68 -5.61
CA SER A 125 -9.00 -6.82 -6.27
C SER A 125 -8.51 -8.16 -5.73
N LEU A 126 -7.20 -8.31 -5.51
CA LEU A 126 -6.63 -9.50 -4.89
C LEU A 126 -7.21 -9.76 -3.49
N SER A 127 -7.32 -8.72 -2.66
CA SER A 127 -7.77 -8.84 -1.27
C SER A 127 -9.22 -9.26 -1.17
N GLU A 128 -10.08 -8.77 -2.06
CA GLU A 128 -11.49 -9.18 -2.15
C GLU A 128 -11.60 -10.67 -2.48
N GLN A 129 -10.92 -11.11 -3.55
CA GLN A 129 -10.93 -12.51 -3.98
C GLN A 129 -10.31 -13.46 -2.95
N MET A 130 -9.31 -13.01 -2.19
CA MET A 130 -8.69 -13.82 -1.14
C MET A 130 -9.68 -14.15 -0.02
N THR A 131 -10.64 -13.25 0.28
CA THR A 131 -11.69 -13.53 1.27
C THR A 131 -12.72 -14.53 0.78
N GLU A 132 -12.93 -14.65 -0.53
CA GLU A 132 -13.83 -15.67 -1.10
C GLU A 132 -13.22 -17.08 -1.10
N LEU A 133 -11.88 -17.17 -0.99
CA LEU A 133 -11.12 -18.42 -1.00
C LEU A 133 -10.88 -19.02 0.40
N ALA A 134 -11.15 -18.24 1.47
CA ALA A 134 -10.92 -18.60 2.87
C ALA A 134 -12.13 -19.32 3.49
#